data_AF-A0A7W1SA22-F1
#
_entry.id   AF-A0A7W1SA22-F1
#
_cell.length_a   1.000
_cell.length_b   1.000
_cell.length_c   1.000
_cell.angle_alpha   90.00
_cell.angle_beta   90.00
_cell.angle_gamma   90.00
#
_symmetry.space_group_name_H-M   'P 1'
#
loop_
_entity.id
_entity.type
_entity.pdbx_description
1 polymer ?
#
loop_
_entity_poly.entity_id
_entity_poly.type
_entity_poly.pdbx_seq_one_letter_code
_entity_poly.pdbx_strand_id
1 'polypeptide(L)'
;MSQREFERLAIYNEYYRRFDSRFQIEFTLPAPRDVCFAIALNRADRDFSERDRAVLELLRPHVAAGHRTMRMQLEFKALEQCADPARGVVLVSATGRVRHLTSSALCLLEKYFGKGIDGHLPEEISRWLGHRERLLASEGCLRERVGPLVTERGSHRLEVQARCEGNGQMLLLRESNAPPSPSRLTELGLTPRQAQVLYWIAQGKTNPEIGTILGASHHTIHQHVNAILEKLGVENRASAMLRALEVLGLPKTAQVARS
;
A
#
# COMPACT_ATOMS: atom_id res chain seq x y z
N MET A 1 -22.25 -30.75 22.92
CA MET A 1 -22.07 -32.11 22.37
C MET A 1 -21.35 -32.93 23.43
N SER A 2 -21.87 -34.10 23.79
CA SER A 2 -21.23 -34.97 24.79
C SER A 2 -20.08 -35.76 24.17
N GLN A 3 -19.13 -36.23 25.00
CA GLN A 3 -17.94 -36.94 24.52
C GLN A 3 -18.28 -38.24 23.80
N ARG A 4 -19.31 -38.97 24.27
CA ARG A 4 -19.82 -40.17 23.60
C ARG A 4 -20.46 -39.89 22.24
N GLU A 5 -21.02 -38.70 22.04
CA GLU A 5 -21.56 -38.28 20.73
C GLU A 5 -20.43 -37.88 19.79
N PHE A 6 -19.37 -37.24 20.29
CA PHE A 6 -18.18 -36.89 19.52
C PHE A 6 -17.43 -38.13 19.01
N GLU A 7 -17.21 -39.13 19.87
CA GLU A 7 -16.53 -40.39 19.52
C GLU A 7 -17.26 -41.22 18.45
N ARG A 8 -18.57 -40.99 18.29
CA ARG A 8 -19.41 -41.63 17.26
C ARG A 8 -19.36 -40.93 15.92
N LEU A 9 -18.77 -39.73 15.83
CA LEU A 9 -18.65 -39.02 14.55
C LEU A 9 -17.62 -39.70 13.65
N ALA A 10 -17.88 -39.67 12.34
CA ALA A 10 -16.95 -40.18 11.33
C ALA A 10 -15.58 -39.47 11.42
N ILE A 11 -15.59 -38.15 11.63
CA ILE A 11 -14.37 -37.35 11.78
C ILE A 11 -13.50 -37.80 12.96
N TYR A 12 -14.10 -38.28 14.05
CA TYR A 12 -13.35 -38.81 15.18
C TYR A 12 -12.66 -40.12 14.82
N ASN A 13 -13.38 -41.04 14.19
CA ASN A 13 -12.85 -42.36 13.85
C ASN A 13 -11.80 -42.32 12.74
N GLU A 14 -11.92 -41.37 11.80
CA GLU A 14 -10.97 -41.22 10.70
C GLU A 14 -9.70 -40.46 11.11
N TYR A 15 -9.82 -39.41 11.91
CA TYR A 15 -8.69 -38.52 12.25
C TYR A 15 -8.26 -38.61 13.72
N TYR A 16 -9.15 -38.37 14.66
CA TYR A 16 -8.76 -38.17 16.08
C TYR A 16 -8.37 -39.45 16.81
N ARG A 17 -9.00 -40.58 16.46
CA ARG A 17 -8.71 -41.90 17.06
C ARG A 17 -7.26 -42.36 16.83
N ARG A 18 -6.64 -41.94 15.72
CA ARG A 18 -5.25 -42.28 15.39
C ARG A 18 -4.21 -41.61 16.30
N PHE A 19 -4.60 -40.51 16.97
CA PHE A 19 -3.72 -39.74 17.85
C PHE A 19 -4.02 -39.97 19.35
N ASP A 20 -4.89 -40.94 19.68
CA ASP A 20 -5.44 -41.19 21.03
C ASP A 20 -5.93 -39.91 21.72
N SER A 21 -6.41 -38.93 20.94
CA SER A 21 -6.92 -37.68 21.48
C SER A 21 -8.38 -37.87 21.89
N ARG A 22 -8.62 -38.00 23.19
CA ARG A 22 -9.97 -38.12 23.77
C ARG A 22 -10.50 -36.80 24.27
N PHE A 23 -9.60 -35.91 24.70
CA PHE A 23 -9.91 -34.58 25.17
C PHE A 23 -9.08 -33.58 24.36
N GLN A 24 -9.73 -32.54 23.86
CA GLN A 24 -9.09 -31.44 23.13
C GLN A 24 -9.48 -30.11 23.74
N ILE A 25 -8.50 -29.21 23.85
CA ILE A 25 -8.74 -27.79 23.99
C ILE A 25 -8.01 -27.06 22.87
N GLU A 26 -8.67 -26.09 22.27
CA GLU A 26 -8.12 -25.32 21.17
C GLU A 26 -8.33 -23.83 21.39
N PHE A 27 -7.41 -23.04 20.84
CA PHE A 27 -7.64 -21.61 20.66
C PHE A 27 -7.15 -21.18 19.29
N THR A 28 -7.87 -20.24 18.72
CA THR A 28 -7.54 -19.67 17.42
C THR A 28 -6.58 -18.50 17.58
N LEU A 29 -5.63 -18.45 16.66
CA LEU A 29 -4.70 -17.35 16.46
C LEU A 29 -5.27 -16.38 15.42
N PRO A 30 -4.95 -15.08 15.52
CA PRO A 30 -5.33 -14.11 14.50
C PRO A 30 -4.81 -14.50 13.11
N ALA A 31 -5.70 -14.52 12.13
CA ALA A 31 -5.42 -14.91 10.75
C ALA A 31 -6.25 -14.06 9.75
N PRO A 32 -5.91 -14.04 8.45
CA PRO A 32 -6.73 -13.40 7.41
C PRO A 32 -8.13 -14.02 7.34
N ARG A 33 -9.10 -13.34 6.71
CA ARG A 33 -10.51 -13.78 6.71
C ARG A 33 -10.75 -15.19 6.18
N ASP A 34 -9.83 -15.71 5.37
CA ASP A 34 -10.03 -16.96 4.62
C ASP A 34 -9.17 -18.13 5.14
N VAL A 35 -8.43 -17.93 6.24
CA VAL A 35 -7.55 -18.96 6.84
C VAL A 35 -7.76 -18.98 8.35
N CYS A 36 -7.92 -20.17 8.93
CA CYS A 36 -7.95 -20.36 10.38
C CYS A 36 -6.63 -21.01 10.84
N PHE A 37 -5.94 -20.36 11.78
CA PHE A 37 -4.82 -20.98 12.50
C PHE A 37 -5.29 -21.30 13.91
N ALA A 38 -5.27 -22.57 14.28
CA ALA A 38 -5.63 -23.03 15.62
C ALA A 38 -4.47 -23.81 16.23
N ILE A 39 -4.26 -23.65 17.53
CA ILE A 39 -3.40 -24.52 18.32
C ILE A 39 -4.33 -25.40 19.15
N ALA A 40 -4.18 -26.71 18.99
CA ALA A 40 -4.92 -27.72 19.73
C ALA A 40 -3.97 -28.47 20.66
N LEU A 41 -4.36 -28.59 21.94
CA LEU A 41 -3.75 -29.50 22.88
C LEU A 41 -4.65 -30.72 23.02
N ASN A 42 -4.04 -31.88 22.89
CA ASN A 42 -4.71 -33.18 22.83
C ASN A 42 -4.24 -34.05 24.00
N ARG A 43 -5.16 -34.75 24.66
CA ARG A 43 -4.86 -35.70 25.76
C ARG A 43 -5.78 -36.93 25.69
N ALA A 44 -5.25 -38.06 26.15
CA ALA A 44 -5.97 -39.34 26.16
C ALA A 44 -6.60 -39.67 27.52
N ASP A 45 -5.98 -39.18 28.60
CA ASP A 45 -6.10 -39.73 29.95
C ASP A 45 -7.11 -38.98 30.82
N ARG A 46 -7.24 -37.66 30.65
CA ARG A 46 -8.16 -36.83 31.45
C ARG A 46 -8.59 -35.56 30.72
N ASP A 47 -9.73 -35.02 31.15
CA ASP A 47 -10.22 -33.73 30.68
C ASP A 47 -9.36 -32.56 31.16
N PHE A 48 -9.48 -31.42 30.48
CA PHE A 48 -8.82 -30.18 30.84
C PHE A 48 -9.53 -29.52 32.02
N SER A 49 -8.77 -29.21 33.06
CA SER A 49 -9.24 -28.49 34.24
C SER A 49 -9.43 -26.99 33.95
N GLU A 50 -10.13 -26.27 34.83
CA GLU A 50 -10.15 -24.80 34.79
C GLU A 50 -8.75 -24.20 34.85
N ARG A 51 -7.83 -24.84 35.58
CA ARG A 51 -6.42 -24.43 35.63
C ARG A 51 -5.74 -24.58 34.27
N ASP A 52 -5.97 -25.68 33.55
CA ASP A 52 -5.44 -25.87 32.19
C ASP A 52 -5.98 -24.78 31.24
N ARG A 53 -7.28 -24.46 31.33
CA ARG A 53 -7.91 -23.37 30.57
C ARG A 53 -7.30 -22.01 30.90
N ALA A 54 -7.12 -21.71 32.19
CA ALA A 54 -6.53 -20.45 32.64
C ALA A 54 -5.09 -20.27 32.17
N VAL A 55 -4.28 -21.34 32.19
CA VAL A 55 -2.91 -21.32 31.66
C VAL A 55 -2.91 -21.03 30.16
N LEU A 56 -3.84 -21.64 29.40
CA LEU A 56 -3.94 -21.38 27.96
C LEU A 56 -4.39 -19.96 27.65
N GLU A 57 -5.34 -19.41 28.41
CA GLU A 57 -5.73 -18.00 28.28
C GLU A 57 -4.57 -17.04 28.60
N LEU A 58 -3.73 -17.37 29.59
CA LEU A 58 -2.51 -16.60 29.88
C LEU A 58 -1.47 -16.69 28.75
N LEU A 59 -1.30 -17.87 28.14
CA LEU A 59 -0.32 -18.07 27.07
C LEU A 59 -0.78 -17.51 25.72
N ARG A 60 -2.08 -17.49 25.47
CA ARG A 60 -2.70 -17.08 24.20
C ARG A 60 -2.18 -15.76 23.64
N PRO A 61 -2.10 -14.63 24.39
CA PRO A 61 -1.60 -13.37 23.85
C PRO A 61 -0.13 -13.47 23.40
N HIS A 62 0.70 -14.24 24.11
CA HIS A 62 2.11 -14.42 23.78
C HIS A 62 2.29 -15.28 22.53
N VAL A 63 1.56 -16.38 22.43
CA VAL A 63 1.61 -17.25 21.25
C VAL A 63 1.07 -16.54 20.01
N ALA A 64 -0.02 -15.78 20.16
CA ALA A 64 -0.54 -14.92 19.09
C ALA A 64 0.46 -13.84 18.67
N ALA A 65 1.20 -13.24 19.61
CA ALA A 65 2.27 -12.28 19.29
C ALA A 65 3.44 -12.95 18.54
N GLY A 66 3.87 -14.13 18.99
CA GLY A 66 4.91 -14.92 18.32
C GLY A 66 4.54 -15.30 16.89
N HIS A 67 3.34 -15.84 16.69
CA HIS A 67 2.81 -16.20 15.37
C HIS A 67 2.79 -15.00 14.41
N ARG A 68 2.30 -13.83 14.88
CA ARG A 68 2.31 -12.59 14.07
C ARG A 68 3.71 -12.16 13.67
N THR A 69 4.66 -12.22 14.60
CA THR A 69 6.07 -11.86 14.34
C THR A 69 6.70 -12.79 13.30
N MET A 70 6.51 -14.11 13.44
CA MET A 70 7.01 -15.10 12.50
C MET A 70 6.41 -14.90 11.11
N ARG A 71 5.10 -14.65 11.03
CA ARG A 71 4.41 -14.45 9.74
C ARG A 71 4.94 -13.22 9.00
N MET A 72 5.12 -12.11 9.71
CA MET A 72 5.69 -10.89 9.14
C MET A 72 7.10 -11.13 8.57
N GLN A 73 7.93 -11.91 9.28
CA GLN A 73 9.27 -12.27 8.78
C GLN A 73 9.22 -13.19 7.55
N LEU A 74 8.28 -14.14 7.50
CA LEU A 74 8.10 -15.02 6.35
C LEU A 74 7.59 -14.24 5.13
N GLU A 75 6.61 -13.36 5.31
CA GLU A 75 6.09 -12.50 4.24
C GLU A 75 7.16 -11.53 3.74
N PHE A 76 7.95 -10.94 4.64
CA PHE A 76 9.11 -10.13 4.26
C PHE A 76 10.08 -10.93 3.40
N LYS A 77 10.48 -12.14 3.81
CA LYS A 77 11.40 -13.00 3.04
C LYS A 77 10.83 -13.37 1.67
N ALA A 78 9.53 -13.66 1.60
CA ALA A 78 8.86 -13.96 0.32
C ALA A 78 8.86 -12.75 -0.61
N LEU A 79 8.56 -11.56 -0.08
CA LEU A 79 8.57 -10.31 -0.86
C LEU A 79 9.98 -9.84 -1.22
N GLU A 80 10.98 -10.11 -0.37
CA GLU A 80 12.39 -9.84 -0.64
C GLU A 80 12.91 -10.69 -1.82
N GLN A 81 12.40 -11.92 -1.97
CA GLN A 81 12.70 -12.78 -3.12
C GLN A 81 12.02 -12.30 -4.41
N CYS A 82 10.91 -11.55 -4.32
CA CYS A 82 10.31 -10.89 -5.47
C CYS A 82 11.17 -9.70 -5.89
N ALA A 83 12.02 -9.89 -6.90
CA ALA A 83 12.88 -8.84 -7.47
C ALA A 83 12.08 -7.82 -8.31
N ASP A 84 11.14 -7.11 -7.69
CA ASP A 84 10.45 -5.96 -8.29
C ASP A 84 11.08 -4.66 -7.75
N PRO A 85 11.86 -3.91 -8.57
CA PRO A 85 12.49 -2.67 -8.11
C PRO A 85 11.48 -1.57 -7.77
N ALA A 86 10.25 -1.66 -8.26
CA ALA A 86 9.18 -0.72 -7.93
C ALA A 86 8.45 -1.06 -6.62
N ARG A 87 8.84 -2.14 -5.92
CA ARG A 87 8.25 -2.53 -4.64
C ARG A 87 9.31 -2.73 -3.58
N GLY A 88 9.03 -2.21 -2.38
CA GLY A 88 9.90 -2.37 -1.22
C GLY A 88 9.11 -2.75 0.01
N VAL A 89 9.75 -3.46 0.94
CA VAL A 89 9.16 -3.78 2.24
C VAL A 89 10.07 -3.28 3.35
N VAL A 90 9.47 -2.71 4.39
CA VAL A 90 10.14 -2.29 5.62
C VAL A 90 9.42 -2.87 6.82
N LEU A 91 10.15 -3.54 7.70
CA LEU A 91 9.66 -3.99 9.00
C LEU A 91 10.10 -3.02 10.09
N VAL A 92 9.13 -2.57 10.88
CA VAL A 92 9.30 -1.54 11.90
C VAL A 92 8.88 -2.10 13.27
N SER A 93 9.62 -1.75 14.32
CA SER A 93 9.23 -2.05 15.70
C SER A 93 8.05 -1.21 16.16
N ALA A 94 7.41 -1.58 17.29
CA ALA A 94 6.43 -0.73 17.97
C ALA A 94 6.98 0.66 18.34
N THR A 95 8.30 0.80 18.47
CA THR A 95 8.96 2.06 18.81
C THR A 95 9.34 2.89 17.58
N GLY A 96 8.93 2.48 16.37
CA GLY A 96 9.24 3.20 15.13
C GLY A 96 10.64 2.95 14.56
N ARG A 97 11.41 1.99 15.11
CA ARG A 97 12.75 1.65 14.59
C ARG A 97 12.67 0.65 13.44
N VAL A 98 13.49 0.85 12.42
CA VAL A 98 13.60 -0.09 11.30
C VAL A 98 14.33 -1.35 11.76
N ARG A 99 13.68 -2.51 11.64
CA ARG A 99 14.25 -3.83 11.95
C ARG A 99 14.83 -4.50 10.71
N HIS A 100 14.09 -4.48 9.62
CA HIS A 100 14.49 -5.04 8.33
C HIS A 100 13.98 -4.15 7.22
N LEU A 101 14.72 -4.11 6.11
CA LEU A 101 14.32 -3.41 4.90
C LEU A 101 14.93 -4.12 3.69
N THR A 102 14.16 -4.24 2.61
CA THR A 102 14.66 -4.78 1.33
C THR A 102 15.54 -3.75 0.61
N SER A 103 16.47 -4.17 -0.26
CA SER A 103 17.31 -3.25 -1.04
C SER A 103 16.49 -2.28 -1.91
N SER A 104 15.38 -2.73 -2.50
CA SER A 104 14.46 -1.88 -3.26
C SER A 104 13.79 -0.83 -2.36
N ALA A 105 13.40 -1.19 -1.13
CA ALA A 105 12.89 -0.23 -0.15
C ALA A 105 13.92 0.85 0.20
N LEU A 106 15.20 0.49 0.38
CA LEU A 106 16.26 1.48 0.60
C LEU A 106 16.34 2.46 -0.57
N CYS A 107 16.42 1.94 -1.79
CA CYS A 107 16.51 2.76 -3.00
C CYS A 107 15.30 3.68 -3.17
N LEU A 108 14.08 3.18 -2.93
CA LEU A 108 12.87 3.99 -2.99
C LEU A 108 12.85 5.06 -1.92
N LEU A 109 13.20 4.73 -0.68
CA LEU A 109 13.23 5.72 0.38
C LEU A 109 14.28 6.81 0.12
N GLU A 110 15.47 6.44 -0.34
CA GLU A 110 16.52 7.39 -0.71
C GLU A 110 16.10 8.29 -1.88
N LYS A 111 15.42 7.73 -2.90
CA LYS A 111 14.91 8.46 -4.07
C LYS A 111 13.88 9.53 -3.67
N TYR A 112 12.99 9.23 -2.72
CA TYR A 112 11.87 10.11 -2.39
C TYR A 112 12.14 11.04 -1.20
N PHE A 113 12.90 10.59 -0.21
CA PHE A 113 13.10 11.31 1.05
C PHE A 113 14.58 11.72 1.29
N GLY A 114 15.50 11.31 0.41
CA GLY A 114 16.93 11.61 0.52
C GLY A 114 17.74 10.53 1.26
N LYS A 115 19.06 10.66 1.23
CA LYS A 115 19.99 9.71 1.88
C LYS A 115 19.97 9.85 3.41
N GLY A 116 20.14 8.75 4.13
CA GLY A 116 20.35 8.76 5.59
C GLY A 116 19.27 8.04 6.42
N ILE A 117 18.89 6.83 6.02
CA ILE A 117 17.98 5.99 6.82
C ILE A 117 18.80 5.29 7.91
N ASP A 118 19.25 6.03 8.92
CA ASP A 118 20.10 5.55 10.02
C ASP A 118 19.28 4.71 11.03
N GLY A 119 18.66 3.63 10.54
CA GLY A 119 17.78 2.76 11.33
C GLY A 119 16.43 3.38 11.73
N HIS A 120 16.14 4.60 11.27
CA HIS A 120 14.91 5.34 11.54
C HIS A 120 14.19 5.67 10.24
N LEU A 121 12.86 5.69 10.28
CA LEU A 121 12.04 6.08 9.14
C LEU A 121 12.14 7.59 8.89
N PRO A 122 12.05 8.04 7.61
CA PRO A 122 11.89 9.46 7.29
C PRO A 122 10.78 10.12 8.12
N GLU A 123 10.98 11.38 8.50
CA GLU A 123 10.09 12.10 9.40
C GLU A 123 8.63 12.12 8.90
N GLU A 124 8.45 12.22 7.59
CA GLU A 124 7.14 12.20 6.93
C GLU A 124 6.39 10.87 7.16
N ILE A 125 7.09 9.74 7.01
CA ILE A 125 6.54 8.40 7.27
C ILE A 125 6.25 8.25 8.76
N SER A 126 7.18 8.66 9.63
CA SER A 126 7.02 8.59 11.09
C SER A 126 5.81 9.41 11.57
N ARG A 127 5.64 10.62 11.05
CA ARG A 127 4.51 11.51 11.37
C ARG A 127 3.19 10.92 10.89
N TRP A 128 3.17 10.39 9.67
CA TRP A 128 1.99 9.70 9.13
C TRP A 128 1.61 8.47 9.95
N LEU A 129 2.58 7.63 10.33
CA LEU A 129 2.35 6.46 11.19
C LEU A 129 1.79 6.84 12.56
N GLY A 130 2.37 7.84 13.23
CA GLY A 130 1.88 8.30 14.54
C GLY A 130 0.51 8.97 14.48
N HIS A 131 0.17 9.64 13.37
CA HIS A 131 -1.20 10.14 13.15
C HIS A 131 -2.18 8.98 12.96
N ARG A 132 -1.79 7.99 12.17
CA ARG A 132 -2.60 6.80 11.89
C ARG A 132 -2.87 5.96 13.14
N GLU A 133 -1.87 5.73 13.99
CA GLU A 133 -2.05 5.00 15.24
C GLU A 133 -3.05 5.68 16.18
N ARG A 134 -2.97 7.02 16.30
CA ARG A 134 -3.95 7.80 17.08
C ARG A 134 -5.37 7.67 16.55
N LEU A 135 -5.54 7.66 15.22
CA LEU A 135 -6.85 7.44 14.60
C LEU A 135 -7.36 6.00 14.77
N LEU A 136 -6.48 5.00 14.75
CA LEU A 136 -6.88 3.61 14.98
C LEU A 136 -7.19 3.30 16.45
N ALA A 137 -6.64 4.09 17.37
CA ALA A 137 -6.89 3.98 18.80
C ALA A 137 -8.22 4.64 19.24
N SER A 138 -8.86 5.47 18.39
CA SER A 138 -10.16 6.06 18.72
C SER A 138 -11.31 5.09 18.45
N GLU A 139 -12.26 5.03 19.39
CA GLU A 139 -13.46 4.19 19.25
C GLU A 139 -14.26 4.58 17.98
N GLY A 140 -14.61 3.58 17.17
CA GLY A 140 -15.42 3.75 15.96
C GLY A 140 -14.64 3.96 14.65
N CYS A 141 -13.31 3.99 14.67
CA CYS A 141 -12.53 4.03 13.44
C CYS A 141 -12.45 2.66 12.76
N LEU A 142 -13.10 2.52 11.60
CA LEU A 142 -12.84 1.42 10.68
C LEU A 142 -11.37 1.51 10.22
N ARG A 143 -10.60 0.42 10.36
CA ARG A 143 -9.19 0.30 9.94
C ARG A 143 -8.94 0.76 8.48
N GLU A 144 -9.98 0.83 7.68
CA GLU A 144 -9.99 1.24 6.26
C GLU A 144 -9.97 2.77 6.04
N ARG A 145 -10.13 3.60 7.08
CA ARG A 145 -10.24 5.07 6.91
C ARG A 145 -8.92 5.82 6.76
N VAL A 146 -7.77 5.23 7.09
CA VAL A 146 -6.48 5.92 6.95
C VAL A 146 -5.80 5.51 5.64
N GLY A 147 -5.87 6.41 4.66
CA GLY A 147 -5.26 6.21 3.35
C GLY A 147 -3.74 6.06 3.39
N PRO A 148 -3.14 5.55 2.29
CA PRO A 148 -1.69 5.45 2.17
C PRO A 148 -1.05 6.83 2.27
N LEU A 149 0.20 6.88 2.73
CA LEU A 149 1.04 8.05 2.49
C LEU A 149 1.40 8.05 1.00
N VAL A 150 1.19 9.18 0.34
CA VAL A 150 1.50 9.35 -1.07
C VAL A 150 2.49 10.49 -1.20
N THR A 151 3.60 10.24 -1.89
CA THR A 151 4.57 11.27 -2.25
C THR A 151 4.91 11.18 -3.73
N GLU A 152 5.08 12.32 -4.38
CA GLU A 152 5.30 12.44 -5.81
C GLU A 152 6.63 13.13 -6.09
N ARG A 153 7.42 12.59 -7.02
CA ARG A 153 8.71 13.12 -7.48
C ARG A 153 8.73 13.04 -9.01
N GLY A 154 8.51 14.17 -9.68
CA GLY A 154 8.43 14.24 -11.13
C GLY A 154 7.36 13.30 -11.70
N SER A 155 7.76 12.34 -12.53
CA SER A 155 6.89 11.35 -13.15
C SER A 155 6.48 10.18 -12.26
N HIS A 156 7.07 10.07 -11.06
CA HIS A 156 6.92 8.90 -10.20
C HIS A 156 6.15 9.24 -8.92
N ARG A 157 5.30 8.32 -8.50
CA ARG A 157 4.50 8.37 -7.27
C ARG A 157 4.86 7.18 -6.40
N LEU A 158 5.27 7.45 -5.16
CA LEU A 158 5.47 6.43 -4.15
C LEU A 158 4.26 6.41 -3.23
N GLU A 159 3.66 5.23 -3.12
CA GLU A 159 2.65 4.93 -2.13
C GLU A 159 3.26 4.09 -1.01
N VAL A 160 3.08 4.54 0.23
CA VAL A 160 3.46 3.80 1.42
C VAL A 160 2.18 3.37 2.12
N GLN A 161 1.95 2.06 2.13
CA GLN A 161 0.90 1.42 2.89
C GLN A 161 1.51 0.78 4.11
N ALA A 162 0.76 0.75 5.21
CA ALA A 162 1.23 0.11 6.42
C ALA A 162 0.19 -0.88 6.90
N ARG A 163 0.64 -2.03 7.39
CA ARG A 163 -0.21 -3.05 8.00
C ARG A 163 0.25 -3.23 9.45
N CYS A 164 -0.71 -3.16 10.36
CA CYS A 164 -0.45 -3.45 11.77
C CYS A 164 -0.49 -4.96 11.96
N GLU A 165 0.62 -5.55 12.41
CA GLU A 165 0.70 -6.97 12.72
C GLU A 165 1.35 -7.16 14.10
N GLY A 166 0.51 -7.24 15.14
CA GLY A 166 0.98 -7.41 16.52
C GLY A 166 1.65 -6.14 17.05
N ASN A 167 2.86 -6.29 17.60
CA ASN A 167 3.67 -5.19 18.18
C ASN A 167 4.65 -4.58 17.16
N GLY A 168 4.38 -4.73 15.87
CA GLY A 168 5.22 -4.22 14.80
C GLY A 168 4.37 -3.77 13.62
N GLN A 169 5.02 -3.06 12.70
CA GLN A 169 4.39 -2.58 11.49
C GLN A 169 5.18 -3.03 10.27
N MET A 170 4.47 -3.48 9.25
CA MET A 170 5.06 -3.75 7.94
C MET A 170 4.61 -2.65 6.99
N LEU A 171 5.58 -1.95 6.39
CA LEU A 171 5.36 -0.96 5.35
C LEU A 171 5.57 -1.62 3.99
N LEU A 172 4.57 -1.51 3.12
CA LEU A 172 4.71 -1.78 1.70
C LEU A 172 4.90 -0.45 0.96
N LEU A 173 6.01 -0.35 0.26
CA LEU A 173 6.35 0.74 -0.64
C LEU A 173 6.05 0.28 -2.06
N ARG A 174 5.33 1.10 -2.82
CA ARG A 174 5.04 0.85 -4.22
C ARG A 174 5.25 2.13 -5.02
N GLU A 175 6.22 2.10 -5.92
CA GLU A 175 6.38 3.11 -6.94
C GLU A 175 5.47 2.79 -8.13
N SER A 176 4.78 3.81 -8.63
CA SER A 176 4.05 3.78 -9.88
C SER A 176 4.24 5.10 -10.61
N ASN A 177 3.81 5.19 -11.86
CA ASN A 177 3.75 6.48 -12.54
C ASN A 177 2.70 7.37 -11.83
N ALA A 178 3.09 8.60 -11.53
CA ALA A 178 2.15 9.60 -11.06
C ALA A 178 1.10 9.84 -12.15
N PRO A 179 -0.18 10.06 -11.79
CA PRO A 179 -1.19 10.37 -12.78
C PRO A 179 -0.76 11.60 -13.59
N PRO A 180 -1.11 11.65 -14.89
CA PRO A 180 -0.81 12.82 -15.71
C PRO A 180 -1.52 14.03 -15.11
N SER A 181 -0.75 15.08 -14.80
CA SER A 181 -1.28 16.29 -14.16
C SER A 181 -0.70 17.55 -14.82
N PRO A 182 -1.44 18.68 -14.80
CA PRO A 182 -0.94 19.94 -15.32
C PRO A 182 0.36 20.39 -14.66
N SER A 183 0.56 20.13 -13.37
CA SER A 183 1.78 20.54 -12.66
C SER A 183 3.05 19.92 -13.24
N ARG A 184 3.00 18.74 -13.87
CA ARG A 184 4.17 18.16 -14.53
C ARG A 184 4.63 18.96 -15.74
N LEU A 185 3.70 19.65 -16.42
CA LEU A 185 4.03 20.47 -17.59
C LEU A 185 4.69 21.80 -17.20
N THR A 186 4.78 22.16 -15.92
CA THR A 186 5.56 23.32 -15.49
C THR A 186 7.07 23.04 -15.54
N GLU A 187 7.50 21.77 -15.57
CA GLU A 187 8.89 21.37 -15.81
C GLU A 187 9.40 21.83 -17.19
N LEU A 188 8.49 22.07 -18.14
CA LEU A 188 8.78 22.70 -19.44
C LEU A 188 8.95 24.23 -19.33
N GLY A 189 9.08 24.76 -18.12
CA GLY A 189 9.17 26.19 -17.85
C GLY A 189 7.83 26.93 -17.98
N LEU A 190 6.70 26.25 -18.18
CA LEU A 190 5.39 26.88 -18.37
C LEU A 190 4.84 27.45 -17.05
N THR A 191 4.04 28.52 -17.15
CA THR A 191 3.25 28.98 -16.00
C THR A 191 2.18 27.95 -15.64
N PRO A 192 1.66 27.93 -14.39
CA PRO A 192 0.60 27.00 -14.00
C PRO A 192 -0.62 27.05 -14.94
N ARG A 193 -0.96 28.24 -15.45
CA ARG A 193 -2.07 28.41 -16.39
C ARG A 193 -1.75 27.87 -17.79
N GLN A 194 -0.55 28.14 -18.31
CA GLN A 194 -0.08 27.58 -19.57
C GLN A 194 -0.02 26.05 -19.52
N ALA A 195 0.42 25.50 -18.38
CA ALA A 195 0.48 24.08 -18.14
C ALA A 195 -0.92 23.42 -18.13
N GLN A 196 -1.92 24.07 -17.54
CA GLN A 196 -3.33 23.65 -17.63
C GLN A 196 -3.83 23.64 -19.07
N VAL A 197 -3.56 24.70 -19.84
CA VAL A 197 -3.95 24.77 -21.25
C VAL A 197 -3.31 23.63 -22.04
N LEU A 198 -1.98 23.47 -21.94
CA LEU A 198 -1.25 22.42 -22.65
C LEU A 198 -1.69 21.01 -22.24
N TYR A 199 -2.04 20.79 -20.97
CA TYR A 199 -2.61 19.52 -20.51
C TYR A 199 -3.87 19.16 -21.30
N TRP A 200 -4.81 20.10 -21.48
CA TRP A 200 -6.02 19.84 -22.25
C TRP A 200 -5.77 19.71 -23.74
N ILE A 201 -4.75 20.39 -24.29
CA ILE A 201 -4.28 20.13 -25.65
C ILE A 201 -3.83 18.67 -25.79
N ALA A 202 -3.07 18.14 -24.82
CA ALA A 202 -2.63 16.74 -24.81
C ALA A 202 -3.80 15.74 -24.71
N GLN A 203 -4.91 16.14 -24.09
CA GLN A 203 -6.16 15.39 -24.05
C GLN A 203 -7.03 15.55 -25.32
N GLY A 204 -6.51 16.23 -26.35
CA GLY A 204 -7.20 16.41 -27.64
C GLY A 204 -8.33 17.44 -27.63
N LYS A 205 -8.42 18.30 -26.61
CA LYS A 205 -9.45 19.35 -26.55
C LYS A 205 -9.13 20.50 -27.51
N THR A 206 -10.15 21.11 -28.07
CA THR A 206 -10.07 22.31 -28.92
C THR A 206 -10.04 23.59 -28.08
N ASN A 207 -9.58 24.71 -28.62
CA ASN A 207 -9.50 25.97 -27.87
C ASN A 207 -10.84 26.43 -27.27
N PRO A 208 -12.00 26.31 -27.96
CA PRO A 208 -13.29 26.64 -27.36
C PRO A 208 -13.63 25.73 -26.17
N GLU A 209 -13.43 24.42 -26.30
CA GLU A 209 -13.66 23.46 -25.20
C GLU A 209 -12.75 23.75 -24.00
N ILE A 210 -11.48 24.06 -24.25
CA ILE A 210 -10.53 24.45 -23.19
C ILE A 210 -11.00 25.73 -22.49
N GLY A 211 -11.53 26.69 -23.27
CA GLY A 211 -12.10 27.92 -22.73
C GLY A 211 -13.26 27.62 -21.78
N THR A 212 -14.18 26.73 -22.20
CA THR A 212 -15.27 26.26 -21.35
C THR A 212 -14.77 25.56 -20.09
N ILE A 213 -13.79 24.66 -20.20
CA ILE A 213 -13.27 23.88 -19.06
C ILE A 213 -12.55 24.79 -18.05
N LEU A 214 -11.79 25.77 -18.52
CA LEU A 214 -10.95 26.62 -17.68
C LEU A 214 -11.62 27.95 -17.28
N GLY A 215 -12.85 28.22 -17.74
CA GLY A 215 -13.55 29.48 -17.49
C GLY A 215 -12.87 30.68 -18.14
N ALA A 216 -12.40 30.53 -19.39
CA ALA A 216 -11.71 31.57 -20.14
C ALA A 216 -12.26 31.71 -21.57
N SER A 217 -12.12 32.88 -22.18
CA SER A 217 -12.56 33.08 -23.56
C SER A 217 -11.69 32.28 -24.55
N HIS A 218 -12.26 31.89 -25.69
CA HIS A 218 -11.51 31.27 -26.79
C HIS A 218 -10.28 32.10 -27.20
N HIS A 219 -10.41 33.43 -27.21
CA HIS A 219 -9.32 34.36 -27.51
C HIS A 219 -8.19 34.27 -26.47
N THR A 220 -8.53 34.22 -25.18
CA THR A 220 -7.56 34.05 -24.10
C THR A 220 -6.83 32.71 -24.21
N ILE A 221 -7.53 31.63 -24.54
CA ILE A 221 -6.89 30.32 -24.77
C ILE A 221 -5.94 30.39 -25.96
N HIS A 222 -6.34 31.05 -27.06
CA HIS A 222 -5.47 31.24 -28.21
C HIS A 222 -4.17 31.98 -27.85
N GLN A 223 -4.25 33.04 -27.04
CA GLN A 223 -3.06 33.74 -26.54
C GLN A 223 -2.16 32.82 -25.69
N HIS A 224 -2.75 32.01 -24.80
CA HIS A 224 -1.97 31.03 -24.05
C HIS A 224 -1.30 29.99 -24.95
N VAL A 225 -1.98 29.51 -26.00
CA VAL A 225 -1.41 28.58 -26.99
C VAL A 225 -0.20 29.20 -27.67
N ASN A 226 -0.30 30.44 -28.17
CA ASN A 226 0.82 31.12 -28.80
C ASN A 226 2.03 31.24 -27.86
N ALA A 227 1.78 31.70 -26.62
CA ALA A 227 2.84 31.80 -25.61
C ALA A 227 3.46 30.44 -25.26
N ILE A 228 2.70 29.34 -25.30
CA ILE A 228 3.21 27.98 -25.11
C ILE A 228 4.10 27.58 -26.29
N LEU A 229 3.66 27.81 -27.53
CA LEU A 229 4.44 27.48 -28.73
C LEU A 229 5.79 28.18 -28.72
N GLU A 230 5.80 29.49 -28.43
CA GLU A 230 7.02 30.29 -28.28
C GLU A 230 7.92 29.74 -27.18
N LYS A 231 7.36 29.43 -26.00
CA LYS A 231 8.13 28.98 -24.84
C LYS A 231 8.71 27.58 -25.01
N LEU A 232 8.04 26.72 -25.78
CA LEU A 232 8.51 25.37 -26.11
C LEU A 232 9.42 25.35 -27.34
N GLY A 233 9.52 26.45 -28.09
CA GLY A 233 10.29 26.51 -29.33
C GLY A 233 9.73 25.60 -30.43
N VAL A 234 8.41 25.43 -30.50
CA VAL A 234 7.75 24.55 -31.47
C VAL A 234 6.79 25.33 -32.37
N GLU A 235 6.70 24.92 -33.63
CA GLU A 235 5.99 25.69 -34.67
C GLU A 235 4.47 25.48 -34.66
N ASN A 236 3.99 24.35 -34.13
CA ASN A 236 2.57 24.00 -34.23
C ASN A 236 2.04 23.26 -33.00
N ARG A 237 0.71 23.24 -32.90
CA ARG A 237 -0.05 22.60 -31.81
C ARG A 237 0.28 21.10 -31.67
N ALA A 238 0.47 20.39 -32.78
CA ALA A 238 0.77 18.97 -32.75
C ALA A 238 2.15 18.70 -32.11
N SER A 239 3.15 19.52 -32.44
CA SER A 239 4.47 19.46 -31.81
C SER A 239 4.39 19.77 -30.32
N ALA A 240 3.62 20.79 -29.91
CA ALA A 240 3.39 21.07 -28.48
C ALA A 240 2.69 19.91 -27.76
N MET A 241 1.70 19.30 -28.40
CA MET A 241 1.01 18.12 -27.90
C MET A 241 1.99 16.94 -27.71
N LEU A 242 2.86 16.67 -28.68
CA LEU A 242 3.86 15.61 -28.57
C LEU A 242 4.81 15.84 -27.39
N ARG A 243 5.29 17.08 -27.19
CA ARG A 243 6.12 17.44 -26.02
C ARG A 243 5.37 17.21 -24.70
N ALA A 244 4.09 17.55 -24.66
CA ALA A 244 3.27 17.32 -23.48
C ALA A 244 3.07 15.82 -23.20
N LEU A 245 2.82 15.00 -24.22
CA LEU A 245 2.68 13.54 -24.07
C LEU A 245 3.97 12.88 -23.59
N GLU A 246 5.12 13.34 -24.08
CA GLU A 246 6.45 12.88 -23.63
C GLU A 246 6.64 13.13 -22.14
N VAL A 247 6.32 14.33 -21.65
CA VAL A 247 6.43 14.67 -20.22
C VAL A 247 5.41 13.95 -19.37
N LEU A 248 4.18 13.76 -19.87
CA LEU A 248 3.10 13.08 -19.13
C LEU A 248 3.25 11.55 -19.11
N GLY A 249 4.14 10.98 -19.93
CA GLY A 249 4.31 9.53 -20.04
C GLY A 249 3.09 8.83 -20.65
N LEU A 250 2.32 9.55 -21.48
CA LEU A 250 1.15 9.01 -22.17
C LEU A 250 1.60 8.36 -23.50
N PRO A 251 1.10 7.16 -23.84
CA PRO A 251 1.50 6.47 -25.07
C PRO A 251 1.14 7.27 -26.32
N LYS A 252 2.06 7.30 -27.30
CA LYS A 252 1.98 8.09 -28.55
C LYS A 252 0.83 7.69 -29.51
N THR A 253 -0.06 6.76 -29.15
CA THR A 253 -1.00 6.09 -30.09
C THR A 253 -2.49 6.16 -29.73
N ALA A 254 -2.95 7.06 -28.87
CA ALA A 254 -4.38 7.24 -28.63
C ALA A 254 -5.02 8.30 -29.54
N GLN A 255 -4.94 8.14 -30.87
CA GLN A 255 -5.65 8.99 -31.82
C GLN A 255 -6.02 8.29 -33.14
N VAL A 256 -6.65 7.11 -33.06
CA VAL A 256 -7.54 6.60 -34.12
C VAL A 256 -8.69 5.83 -33.48
N ALA A 257 -9.72 6.54 -33.01
CA ALA A 257 -11.08 6.01 -32.91
C ALA A 257 -12.01 7.15 -32.45
N ARG A 258 -12.72 7.75 -33.41
CA ARG A 258 -14.09 8.29 -33.35
C ARG A 258 -14.30 9.16 -34.58
N SER A 259 -14.53 8.46 -35.69
CA SER A 259 -15.37 8.92 -36.81
C SER A 259 -16.82 8.60 -36.49
#